data_AF-A0A250JB88-F1
#
_entry.id   AF-A0A250JB88-F1
#
_cell.length_a   1.000
_cell.length_b   1.000
_cell.length_c   1.000
_cell.angle_alpha   90.00
_cell.angle_beta   90.00
_cell.angle_gamma   90.00
#
_symmetry.space_group_name_H-M   'P 1'
#
loop_
_entity.id
_entity.type
_entity.pdbx_description
1 polymer ?
#
loop_
_entity_poly.entity_id
_entity_poly.type
_entity_poly.pdbx_seq_one_letter_code
_entity_poly.pdbx_strand_id
1 'polypeptide(L)'
;MKTIRLVAGCLVLGMLGCGGDADSVAPVNVRVVEGVTPGERVSGSRILRATAEDNSGTVARVEFSVAGSPVCVDDIARRSGSTFSCTWDSSTTPAGDHQLTVKAQDAAGNSALSAPISITVLAANRAPTLGPVTTTRKSLDEGSAASLAVTATDPDGDTLTYSWTQSPFAPLGTFAEGSNATPSWTAPFISRDTTFLLKVTVSDGRGGSTQGTVSVNVVNVPALNQKPSVDALEEPEALVAGRSHPFFVSARDPDGDPLTYSWTTEPPGAGVFSHPDQPSSEWRSGELSQPASYTVKVTVSDGTSSETRSVPVQVGVPSYARDIEPLWSSRCSSCHNENGLEGLNLLVGKSHASLMASGVGACASGPRVSPGRPEESLLVRRISGEECGTRMPMGNSDYFDSNPGELTQIRSWILAGALDN
;
A
#
# COMPACT_ATOMS: atom_id res chain seq x y z
N MET A 1 106.24 -24.31 21.35
CA MET A 1 105.46 -24.20 20.09
C MET A 1 105.15 -22.73 19.84
N LYS A 2 105.52 -22.26 18.64
CA LYS A 2 105.12 -21.09 17.81
C LYS A 2 104.44 -19.85 18.47
N THR A 3 104.97 -18.61 18.39
CA THR A 3 104.98 -17.56 17.29
C THR A 3 103.90 -16.47 17.58
N ILE A 4 104.20 -15.20 17.92
CA ILE A 4 104.44 -13.96 17.09
C ILE A 4 103.19 -13.54 16.25
N ARG A 5 102.70 -12.29 16.07
CA ARG A 5 103.08 -10.88 16.37
C ARG A 5 101.87 -9.93 16.14
N LEU A 6 101.97 -8.70 16.66
CA LEU A 6 101.24 -7.44 16.36
C LEU A 6 101.00 -7.12 14.86
N VAL A 7 99.94 -6.32 14.54
CA VAL A 7 99.85 -5.12 13.63
C VAL A 7 98.46 -4.45 13.84
N ALA A 8 98.36 -3.19 14.30
CA ALA A 8 98.21 -1.89 13.59
C ALA A 8 96.93 -1.65 12.76
N GLY A 9 96.30 -0.48 12.98
CA GLY A 9 95.07 -0.05 12.31
C GLY A 9 95.24 0.35 10.84
N CYS A 10 94.12 0.38 10.11
CA CYS A 10 94.02 1.00 8.80
C CYS A 10 92.64 1.63 8.64
N LEU A 11 92.65 2.96 8.48
CA LEU A 11 91.61 3.75 7.86
C LEU A 11 91.36 3.19 6.45
N VAL A 12 90.10 2.96 6.07
CA VAL A 12 89.69 2.81 4.66
C VAL A 12 88.61 3.85 4.40
N LEU A 13 89.00 4.90 3.69
CA LEU A 13 88.16 5.84 3.00
C LEU A 13 88.10 5.43 1.53
N GLY A 14 86.89 5.35 0.95
CA GLY A 14 86.67 5.45 -0.49
C GLY A 14 85.85 4.34 -1.13
N MET A 15 84.57 4.61 -1.43
CA MET A 15 84.13 4.95 -2.80
C MET A 15 82.74 5.63 -2.76
N LEU A 16 82.68 6.79 -3.42
CA LEU A 16 81.50 7.61 -3.72
C LEU A 16 80.46 6.88 -4.59
N GLY A 17 79.19 7.23 -4.37
CA GLY A 17 78.07 7.11 -5.33
C GLY A 17 76.85 6.37 -4.77
N CYS A 18 75.73 6.98 -4.40
CA CYS A 18 75.26 8.36 -4.47
C CYS A 18 74.61 8.70 -3.12
N GLY A 19 74.97 9.85 -2.53
CA GLY A 19 74.09 10.52 -1.58
C GLY A 19 72.84 10.92 -2.35
N GLY A 20 71.71 10.27 -2.05
CA GLY A 20 70.44 10.96 -2.23
C GLY A 20 70.40 12.01 -1.13
N ASP A 21 70.55 13.28 -1.50
CA ASP A 21 70.36 14.38 -0.57
C ASP A 21 69.04 14.15 0.17
N ALA A 22 69.09 14.14 1.51
CA ALA A 22 67.87 14.12 2.30
C ALA A 22 67.04 15.33 1.86
N ASP A 23 65.80 15.10 1.45
CA ASP A 23 64.96 16.18 0.94
C ASP A 23 64.84 17.26 2.00
N SER A 24 65.14 18.49 1.61
CA SER A 24 65.16 19.67 2.49
C SER A 24 64.19 20.75 2.00
N VAL A 25 63.45 20.48 0.93
CA VAL A 25 62.50 21.40 0.33
C VAL A 25 61.13 21.07 0.89
N ALA A 26 60.41 22.10 1.34
CA ALA A 26 59.05 21.94 1.82
C ALA A 26 58.05 21.86 0.66
N PRO A 27 56.89 21.22 0.86
CA PRO A 27 55.81 21.24 -0.11
C PRO A 27 55.42 22.66 -0.56
N VAL A 28 55.00 22.80 -1.81
CA VAL A 28 54.55 24.05 -2.44
C VAL A 28 53.10 23.91 -2.93
N ASN A 29 52.52 25.04 -3.40
CA ASN A 29 51.16 25.09 -3.95
C ASN A 29 50.07 24.55 -2.99
N VAL A 30 50.34 24.60 -1.68
CA VAL A 30 49.46 24.14 -0.60
C VAL A 30 48.22 25.03 -0.52
N ARG A 31 47.07 24.49 -0.91
CA ARG A 31 45.80 25.24 -0.93
C ARG A 31 44.59 24.35 -0.70
N VAL A 32 43.59 24.89 -0.03
CA VAL A 32 42.24 24.32 0.02
C VAL A 32 41.59 24.52 -1.35
N VAL A 33 40.97 23.47 -1.89
CA VAL A 33 40.34 23.47 -3.22
C VAL A 33 38.83 23.22 -3.16
N GLU A 34 38.33 22.65 -2.07
CA GLU A 34 36.90 22.38 -1.86
C GLU A 34 36.58 22.32 -0.37
N GLY A 35 35.32 22.56 -0.01
CA GLY A 35 34.77 22.31 1.33
C GLY A 35 34.37 23.56 2.11
N VAL A 36 35.04 24.70 1.88
CA VAL A 36 34.67 26.02 2.40
C VAL A 36 35.09 27.14 1.44
N THR A 37 34.43 28.29 1.53
CA THR A 37 34.74 29.53 0.79
C THR A 37 35.02 30.71 1.73
N PRO A 38 35.78 31.74 1.31
CA PRO A 38 36.03 32.91 2.14
C PRO A 38 34.73 33.64 2.55
N GLY A 39 34.56 33.84 3.87
CA GLY A 39 33.37 34.44 4.47
C GLY A 39 32.20 33.48 4.68
N GLU A 40 32.37 32.18 4.39
CA GLU A 40 31.31 31.20 4.55
C GLU A 40 30.92 30.98 6.01
N ARG A 41 29.62 30.82 6.25
CA ARG A 41 29.05 30.41 7.54
C ARG A 41 28.91 28.90 7.58
N VAL A 42 29.67 28.23 8.44
CA VAL A 42 29.78 26.76 8.47
C VAL A 42 29.05 26.19 9.68
N SER A 43 28.27 25.12 9.45
CA SER A 43 27.65 24.31 10.51
C SER A 43 27.58 22.84 10.13
N GLY A 44 27.81 21.96 11.11
CA GLY A 44 27.75 20.51 10.97
C GLY A 44 28.97 19.93 10.26
N SER A 45 28.81 18.76 9.65
CA SER A 45 29.90 18.06 8.97
C SER A 45 30.20 18.64 7.59
N ARG A 46 31.49 18.76 7.25
CA ARG A 46 32.01 19.22 5.95
C ARG A 46 33.16 18.34 5.49
N ILE A 47 33.20 18.05 4.20
CA ILE A 47 34.38 17.41 3.58
C ILE A 47 35.28 18.53 3.07
N LEU A 48 36.49 18.61 3.62
CA LEU A 48 37.52 19.54 3.20
C LEU A 48 38.46 18.86 2.22
N ARG A 49 38.85 19.56 1.15
CA ARG A 49 39.83 19.07 0.19
C ARG A 49 40.94 20.07 -0.04
N ALA A 50 42.16 19.58 -0.18
CA ALA A 50 43.34 20.38 -0.45
C ALA A 50 44.24 19.70 -1.48
N THR A 51 45.13 20.49 -2.07
CA THR A 51 46.21 20.02 -2.94
C THR A 51 47.52 20.61 -2.46
N ALA A 52 48.59 19.84 -2.66
CA ALA A 52 49.97 20.23 -2.37
C ALA A 52 50.90 19.49 -3.33
N GLU A 53 52.04 20.09 -3.63
CA GLU A 53 53.06 19.57 -4.54
C GLU A 53 54.40 19.55 -3.82
N ASP A 54 55.27 18.62 -4.20
CA ASP A 54 56.60 18.49 -3.62
C ASP A 54 57.61 17.96 -4.65
N ASN A 55 58.89 18.32 -4.52
CA ASN A 55 59.98 17.93 -5.41
C ASN A 55 60.43 16.47 -5.21
N SER A 56 60.17 15.85 -4.05
CA SER A 56 60.35 14.39 -3.89
C SER A 56 59.37 13.57 -4.73
N GLY A 57 58.31 14.20 -5.23
CA GLY A 57 57.22 13.55 -5.96
C GLY A 57 56.12 12.98 -5.04
N THR A 58 56.24 13.12 -3.72
CA THR A 58 55.23 12.67 -2.75
C THR A 58 54.97 13.68 -1.65
N VAL A 59 53.70 13.84 -1.27
CA VAL A 59 53.29 14.55 -0.05
C VAL A 59 52.77 13.49 0.93
N ALA A 60 53.33 13.45 2.13
CA ALA A 60 53.09 12.37 3.08
C ALA A 60 51.77 12.54 3.84
N ARG A 61 51.41 13.79 4.19
CA ARG A 61 50.17 14.09 4.92
C ARG A 61 49.72 15.53 4.75
N VAL A 62 48.44 15.76 4.97
CA VAL A 62 47.81 17.08 5.00
C VAL A 62 46.94 17.24 6.24
N GLU A 63 47.15 18.30 7.00
CA GLU A 63 46.41 18.64 8.22
C GLU A 63 45.63 19.94 8.03
N PHE A 64 44.33 19.90 8.28
CA PHE A 64 43.48 21.08 8.29
C PHE A 64 43.32 21.59 9.73
N SER A 65 43.49 22.89 9.91
CA SER A 65 43.44 23.52 11.23
C SER A 65 42.57 24.77 11.20
N VAL A 66 41.70 24.91 12.20
CA VAL A 66 40.85 26.10 12.41
C VAL A 66 41.36 26.83 13.65
N ALA A 67 41.67 28.12 13.51
CA ALA A 67 42.30 28.93 14.55
C ALA A 67 43.58 28.28 15.13
N GLY A 68 44.34 27.56 14.30
CA GLY A 68 45.57 26.86 14.68
C GLY A 68 45.36 25.52 15.39
N SER A 69 44.13 25.13 15.71
CA SER A 69 43.82 23.80 16.25
C SER A 69 43.52 22.81 15.11
N PRO A 70 44.15 21.63 15.06
CA PRO A 70 43.87 20.63 14.03
C PRO A 70 42.43 20.14 14.16
N VAL A 71 41.69 20.17 13.04
CA VAL A 71 40.27 19.76 12.99
C VAL A 71 40.07 18.45 12.24
N CYS A 72 40.90 18.16 11.24
CA CYS A 72 40.98 16.85 10.61
C CYS A 72 42.32 16.69 9.87
N VAL A 73 42.69 15.44 9.61
CA VAL A 73 43.95 15.09 8.97
C VAL A 73 43.73 13.99 7.94
N ASP A 74 44.49 14.07 6.85
CA ASP A 74 44.64 13.01 5.86
C ASP A 74 46.11 12.56 5.87
N ASP A 75 46.39 11.50 6.64
CA ASP A 75 47.74 10.97 6.88
C ASP A 75 48.17 9.91 5.85
N ILE A 76 47.52 9.88 4.68
CA ILE A 76 47.86 8.95 3.61
C ILE A 76 48.80 9.64 2.61
N ALA A 77 49.99 9.08 2.44
CA ALA A 77 50.95 9.57 1.46
C ALA A 77 50.42 9.41 0.02
N ARG A 78 50.53 10.48 -0.78
CA ARG A 78 50.08 10.50 -2.18
C ARG A 78 51.11 11.15 -3.08
N ARG A 79 50.97 10.93 -4.39
CA ARG A 79 51.80 11.58 -5.41
C ARG A 79 51.59 13.10 -5.36
N SER A 80 52.66 13.86 -5.59
CA SER A 80 52.65 15.31 -5.74
C SER A 80 51.50 15.77 -6.66
N GLY A 81 50.73 16.76 -6.21
CA GLY A 81 49.56 17.29 -6.93
C GLY A 81 48.25 16.53 -6.71
N SER A 82 48.26 15.40 -5.98
CA SER A 82 47.03 14.67 -5.65
C SER A 82 46.13 15.44 -4.68
N THR A 83 44.83 15.12 -4.68
CA THR A 83 43.87 15.69 -3.73
C THR A 83 43.87 14.92 -2.41
N PHE A 84 43.99 15.66 -1.33
CA PHE A 84 43.83 15.20 0.05
C PHE A 84 42.43 15.56 0.54
N SER A 85 41.84 14.73 1.38
CA SER A 85 40.46 14.89 1.82
C SER A 85 40.29 14.41 3.26
N CYS A 86 39.61 15.21 4.09
CA CYS A 86 39.15 14.78 5.40
C CYS A 86 37.78 15.37 5.74
N THR A 87 37.11 14.77 6.72
CA THR A 87 35.82 15.24 7.21
C THR A 87 36.03 16.03 8.50
N TRP A 88 35.55 17.27 8.51
CA TRP A 88 35.52 18.15 9.66
C TRP A 88 34.09 18.26 10.20
N ASP A 89 33.90 18.05 11.50
CA ASP A 89 32.66 18.39 12.20
C ASP A 89 32.81 19.74 12.91
N SER A 90 32.12 20.76 12.40
CA SER A 90 32.23 22.12 12.93
C SER A 90 31.67 22.26 14.35
N SER A 91 30.88 21.31 14.84
CA SER A 91 30.35 21.33 16.22
C SER A 91 31.45 21.19 17.29
N THR A 92 32.61 20.67 16.89
CA THR A 92 33.81 20.55 17.74
C THR A 92 34.62 21.85 17.82
N THR A 93 34.26 22.86 17.02
CA THR A 93 34.93 24.16 16.96
C THR A 93 34.05 25.22 17.64
N PRO A 94 34.60 26.07 18.53
CA PRO A 94 33.84 27.15 19.14
C PRO A 94 33.17 28.04 18.08
N ALA A 95 31.95 28.51 18.34
CA ALA A 95 31.28 29.44 17.43
C ALA A 95 32.04 30.78 17.34
N GLY A 96 32.00 31.40 16.17
CA GLY A 96 32.66 32.69 15.91
C GLY A 96 33.45 32.71 14.60
N ASP A 97 34.14 33.83 14.37
CA ASP A 97 34.98 34.01 13.20
C ASP A 97 36.34 33.36 13.41
N HIS A 98 36.74 32.54 12.43
CA HIS A 98 37.98 31.78 12.44
C HIS A 98 38.69 31.85 11.10
N GLN A 99 39.93 31.36 11.10
CA GLN A 99 40.69 31.11 9.88
C GLN A 99 40.96 29.62 9.74
N LEU A 100 40.58 29.05 8.60
CA LEU A 100 40.98 27.72 8.18
C LEU A 100 42.33 27.82 7.45
N THR A 101 43.27 26.97 7.84
CA THR A 101 44.56 26.79 7.17
C THR A 101 44.79 25.30 6.92
N VAL A 102 45.62 24.99 5.93
CA VAL A 102 46.05 23.62 5.67
C VAL A 102 47.57 23.54 5.64
N LYS A 103 48.13 22.56 6.36
CA LYS A 103 49.55 22.28 6.44
C LYS A 103 49.85 20.98 5.69
N ALA A 104 50.71 21.04 4.68
CA ALA A 104 51.22 19.86 3.99
C ALA A 104 52.62 19.50 4.51
N GLN A 105 52.90 18.21 4.65
CA GLN A 105 54.20 17.70 5.07
C GLN A 105 54.66 16.58 4.14
N ASP A 106 55.94 16.61 3.75
CA ASP A 106 56.57 15.56 2.95
C ASP A 106 57.04 14.37 3.82
N ALA A 107 57.71 13.39 3.22
CA ALA A 107 58.24 12.23 3.95
C ALA A 107 59.52 12.54 4.76
N ALA A 108 60.22 13.63 4.45
CA ALA A 108 61.41 14.09 5.17
C ALA A 108 61.07 14.96 6.40
N GLY A 109 59.81 15.35 6.54
CA GLY A 109 59.29 16.16 7.64
C GLY A 109 59.20 17.66 7.33
N ASN A 110 59.61 18.10 6.14
CA ASN A 110 59.49 19.50 5.70
C ASN A 110 58.01 19.84 5.51
N SER A 111 57.61 21.07 5.83
CA SER A 111 56.21 21.45 5.81
C SER A 111 55.96 22.88 5.37
N ALA A 112 54.83 23.09 4.70
CA ALA A 112 54.35 24.42 4.30
C ALA A 112 52.88 24.60 4.66
N LEU A 113 52.49 25.86 4.88
CA LEU A 113 51.14 26.27 5.26
C LEU A 113 50.47 27.02 4.10
N SER A 114 49.17 26.83 3.90
CA SER A 114 48.39 27.61 2.95
C SER A 114 48.13 29.05 3.42
N ALA A 115 47.64 29.89 2.51
CA ALA A 115 46.94 31.10 2.89
C ALA A 115 45.69 30.78 3.75
N PRO A 116 45.34 31.63 4.73
CA PRO A 116 44.16 31.45 5.55
C PRO A 116 42.87 31.75 4.78
N ILE A 117 41.81 30.98 5.05
CA ILE A 117 40.45 31.23 4.58
C ILE A 117 39.61 31.66 5.77
N SER A 118 39.10 32.90 5.74
CA SER A 118 38.17 33.38 6.77
C SER A 118 36.85 32.63 6.67
N ILE A 119 36.34 32.13 7.79
CA ILE A 119 35.06 31.44 7.91
C ILE A 119 34.39 31.86 9.23
N THR A 120 33.07 31.71 9.32
CA THR A 120 32.33 31.85 10.57
C THR A 120 31.74 30.51 10.96
N VAL A 121 32.18 29.92 12.08
CA VAL A 121 31.56 28.71 12.63
C VAL A 121 30.30 29.10 13.39
N LEU A 122 29.18 28.53 12.99
CA LEU A 122 27.89 28.74 13.66
C LEU A 122 27.79 27.88 14.91
N ALA A 123 27.06 28.39 15.91
CA ALA A 123 26.66 27.59 17.06
C ALA A 123 25.80 26.40 16.60
N ALA A 124 25.88 25.29 17.35
CA ALA A 124 25.02 24.14 17.13
C ALA A 124 23.55 24.55 17.27
N ASN A 125 22.73 24.16 16.30
CA ASN A 125 21.31 24.47 16.29
C ASN A 125 20.59 23.78 17.45
N ARG A 126 19.79 24.53 18.21
CA ARG A 126 19.01 24.04 19.34
C ARG A 126 17.55 23.99 18.93
N ALA A 127 16.92 22.84 19.16
CA ALA A 127 15.50 22.68 18.85
C ALA A 127 14.62 23.68 19.63
N PRO A 128 13.46 24.05 19.07
CA PRO A 128 12.53 24.95 19.73
C PRO A 128 11.97 24.35 21.03
N THR A 129 11.67 25.23 21.98
CA THR A 129 11.00 24.87 23.24
C THR A 129 9.51 25.15 23.15
N LEU A 130 8.69 24.23 23.67
CA LEU A 130 7.23 24.30 23.58
C LEU A 130 6.60 24.57 24.96
N GLY A 131 5.64 25.48 25.01
CA GLY A 131 4.71 25.64 26.14
C GLY A 131 3.54 24.66 26.08
N PRO A 132 2.56 24.76 27.01
CA PRO A 132 1.39 23.90 27.00
C PRO A 132 0.53 24.15 25.76
N VAL A 133 0.05 23.07 25.15
CA VAL A 133 -0.97 23.12 24.11
C VAL A 133 -2.33 23.24 24.78
N THR A 134 -3.15 24.20 24.36
CA THR A 134 -4.42 24.53 24.98
C THR A 134 -5.55 24.54 23.96
N THR A 135 -6.78 24.39 24.46
CA THR A 135 -8.02 24.46 23.67
C THR A 135 -9.06 25.26 24.45
N THR A 136 -9.92 25.99 23.74
CA THR A 136 -11.07 26.69 24.34
C THR A 136 -12.15 25.73 24.84
N ARG A 137 -12.20 24.50 24.29
CA ARG A 137 -13.21 23.49 24.65
C ARG A 137 -12.55 22.12 24.76
N LYS A 138 -12.71 21.46 25.90
CA LYS A 138 -12.28 20.06 26.10
C LYS A 138 -13.34 19.04 25.71
N SER A 139 -14.60 19.47 25.59
CA SER A 139 -15.71 18.68 25.07
C SER A 139 -16.57 19.55 24.17
N LEU A 140 -16.99 19.03 23.03
CA LEU A 140 -17.96 19.67 22.13
C LEU A 140 -18.74 18.62 21.35
N ASP A 141 -19.87 19.04 20.80
CA ASP A 141 -20.64 18.25 19.85
C ASP A 141 -19.92 18.18 18.51
N GLU A 142 -20.13 17.10 17.76
CA GLU A 142 -19.65 16.98 16.39
C GLU A 142 -20.07 18.17 15.50
N GLY A 143 -19.26 18.45 14.47
CA GLY A 143 -19.45 19.62 13.59
C GLY A 143 -19.18 20.99 14.24
N SER A 144 -19.02 21.06 15.57
CA SER A 144 -18.62 22.28 16.27
C SER A 144 -17.12 22.53 16.19
N ALA A 145 -16.70 23.78 16.42
CA ALA A 145 -15.30 24.18 16.40
C ALA A 145 -14.74 24.53 17.80
N ALA A 146 -13.45 24.28 17.98
CA ALA A 146 -12.64 24.76 19.10
C ALA A 146 -11.43 25.55 18.58
N SER A 147 -11.01 26.58 19.31
CA SER A 147 -9.75 27.27 19.05
C SER A 147 -8.63 26.59 19.84
N LEU A 148 -7.51 26.35 19.18
CA LEU A 148 -6.31 25.80 19.79
C LEU A 148 -5.26 26.90 19.93
N ALA A 149 -4.36 26.75 20.90
CA ALA A 149 -3.23 27.65 21.05
C ALA A 149 -2.02 26.93 21.62
N VAL A 150 -0.84 27.30 21.12
CA VAL A 150 0.45 26.86 21.66
C VAL A 150 1.42 28.04 21.68
N THR A 151 2.29 28.08 22.69
CA THR A 151 3.43 28.99 22.69
C THR A 151 4.70 28.21 22.38
N ALA A 152 5.58 28.78 21.57
CA ALA A 152 6.87 28.19 21.24
C ALA A 152 7.92 29.30 21.14
N THR A 153 9.15 28.99 21.53
CA THR A 153 10.30 29.89 21.40
C THR A 153 11.50 29.12 20.90
N ASP A 154 12.31 29.78 20.09
CA ASP A 154 13.55 29.22 19.60
C ASP A 154 14.76 29.84 20.32
N PRO A 155 15.66 29.04 20.93
CA PRO A 155 16.83 29.57 21.62
C PRO A 155 17.83 30.30 20.72
N ASP A 156 17.84 30.01 19.41
CA ASP A 156 18.72 30.61 18.41
C ASP A 156 18.03 31.76 17.64
N GLY A 157 16.75 32.01 17.92
CA GLY A 157 15.94 33.05 17.29
C GLY A 157 15.46 32.67 15.89
N ASP A 158 15.50 31.39 15.55
CA ASP A 158 15.05 30.89 14.25
C ASP A 158 13.53 31.03 14.09
N THR A 159 13.09 31.20 12.84
CA THR A 159 11.66 31.32 12.52
C THR A 159 10.98 29.97 12.64
N LEU A 160 9.85 29.93 13.36
CA LEU A 160 9.14 28.70 13.64
C LEU A 160 8.00 28.45 12.66
N THR A 161 7.84 27.19 12.27
CA THR A 161 6.74 26.68 11.46
C THR A 161 5.90 25.69 12.26
N TYR A 162 4.58 25.67 12.03
CA TYR A 162 3.64 24.83 12.78
C TYR A 162 2.91 23.89 11.82
N SER A 163 2.64 22.68 12.28
CA SER A 163 1.79 21.71 11.58
C SER A 163 0.91 21.00 12.58
N TRP A 164 -0.40 21.09 12.38
CA TRP A 164 -1.40 20.43 13.21
C TRP A 164 -1.93 19.15 12.57
N THR A 165 -2.13 18.13 13.39
CA THR A 165 -2.62 16.80 13.00
C THR A 165 -3.58 16.28 14.08
N GLN A 166 -4.35 15.25 13.75
CA GLN A 166 -5.27 14.61 14.69
C GLN A 166 -5.04 13.09 14.77
N SER A 167 -5.43 12.50 15.89
CA SER A 167 -5.58 11.07 16.09
C SER A 167 -6.89 10.80 16.86
N PRO A 168 -7.78 9.91 16.41
CA PRO A 168 -7.67 9.06 15.22
C PRO A 168 -7.63 9.86 13.92
N PHE A 169 -7.09 9.24 12.86
CA PHE A 169 -6.95 9.88 11.54
C PHE A 169 -8.31 10.05 10.84
N ALA A 170 -9.22 9.09 11.04
CA ALA A 170 -10.57 9.12 10.50
C ALA A 170 -11.60 8.90 11.63
N PRO A 171 -12.79 9.54 11.55
CA PRO A 171 -13.16 10.56 10.56
C PRO A 171 -12.35 11.86 10.76
N LEU A 172 -12.16 12.62 9.68
CA LEU A 172 -11.20 13.74 9.63
C LEU A 172 -11.89 15.06 9.99
N GLY A 173 -11.44 15.71 11.07
CA GLY A 173 -11.80 17.08 11.39
C GLY A 173 -11.01 18.08 10.54
N THR A 174 -11.45 19.34 10.52
CA THR A 174 -10.84 20.36 9.66
C THR A 174 -10.07 21.37 10.50
N PHE A 175 -8.81 21.65 10.13
CA PHE A 175 -8.02 22.73 10.71
C PHE A 175 -8.08 23.97 9.82
N ALA A 176 -8.68 25.05 10.31
CA ALA A 176 -8.52 26.39 9.73
C ALA A 176 -7.24 27.02 10.29
N GLU A 177 -6.43 27.65 9.41
CA GLU A 177 -5.14 28.25 9.78
C GLU A 177 -4.18 27.25 10.45
N GLY A 178 -4.20 25.99 10.00
CA GLY A 178 -3.43 24.86 10.55
C GLY A 178 -1.90 24.96 10.47
N SER A 179 -1.37 26.05 9.91
CA SER A 179 0.06 26.40 9.91
C SER A 179 0.45 27.43 10.96
N ASN A 180 -0.52 27.91 11.76
CA ASN A 180 -0.31 28.96 12.74
C ASN A 180 -0.25 28.37 14.17
N ALA A 181 0.23 29.19 15.12
CA ALA A 181 0.25 28.84 16.55
C ALA A 181 -1.16 28.75 17.17
N THR A 182 -2.16 29.36 16.52
CA THR A 182 -3.54 29.46 17.02
C THR A 182 -4.59 29.06 15.96
N PRO A 183 -4.62 27.80 15.50
CA PRO A 183 -5.61 27.35 14.53
C PRO A 183 -6.99 27.16 15.18
N SER A 184 -8.02 27.00 14.36
CA SER A 184 -9.30 26.44 14.80
C SER A 184 -9.47 25.04 14.24
N TRP A 185 -9.95 24.11 15.07
CA TRP A 185 -10.28 22.76 14.68
C TRP A 185 -11.79 22.54 14.77
N THR A 186 -12.39 22.14 13.66
CA THR A 186 -13.79 21.72 13.58
C THR A 186 -13.88 20.20 13.66
N ALA A 187 -14.64 19.71 14.64
CA ALA A 187 -14.83 18.29 14.87
C ALA A 187 -15.53 17.61 13.67
N PRO A 188 -15.11 16.41 13.27
CA PRO A 188 -15.84 15.61 12.28
C PRO A 188 -17.17 15.12 12.85
N PHE A 189 -18.04 14.65 11.97
CA PHE A 189 -19.18 13.81 12.33
C PHE A 189 -18.70 12.39 12.68
N ILE A 190 -19.31 11.77 13.68
CA ILE A 190 -18.87 10.51 14.29
C ILE A 190 -20.05 9.60 14.67
N SER A 191 -19.87 8.30 14.46
CA SER A 191 -20.84 7.26 14.87
C SER A 191 -20.97 7.07 16.40
N ARG A 192 -20.02 7.56 17.18
CA ARG A 192 -20.01 7.47 18.66
C ARG A 192 -19.07 8.48 19.26
N ASP A 193 -19.32 8.86 20.52
CA ASP A 193 -18.43 9.69 21.32
C ASP A 193 -16.98 9.24 21.18
N THR A 194 -16.13 10.16 20.75
CA THR A 194 -14.75 9.87 20.38
C THR A 194 -13.83 10.97 20.89
N THR A 195 -12.78 10.58 21.59
CA THR A 195 -11.73 11.53 22.00
C THR A 195 -10.69 11.65 20.88
N PHE A 196 -10.48 12.88 20.41
CA PHE A 196 -9.43 13.24 19.46
C PHE A 196 -8.23 13.84 20.20
N LEU A 197 -7.04 13.36 19.85
CA LEU A 197 -5.77 13.93 20.24
C LEU A 197 -5.26 14.83 19.12
N LEU A 198 -5.27 16.13 19.35
CA LEU A 198 -4.80 17.14 18.41
C LEU A 198 -3.33 17.42 18.71
N LYS A 199 -2.46 17.20 17.73
CA LYS A 199 -1.01 17.26 17.86
C LYS A 199 -0.46 18.38 16.99
N VAL A 200 0.36 19.24 17.61
CA VAL A 200 1.17 20.24 16.90
C VAL A 200 2.61 19.78 16.82
N THR A 201 3.23 19.95 15.65
CA THR A 201 4.67 19.86 15.45
C THR A 201 5.20 21.24 15.11
N VAL A 202 6.23 21.68 15.83
CA VAL A 202 6.90 22.96 15.62
C VAL A 202 8.33 22.71 15.19
N SER A 203 8.76 23.32 14.09
CA SER A 203 10.13 23.19 13.57
C SER A 203 10.77 24.54 13.30
N ASP A 204 12.08 24.60 13.54
CA ASP A 204 12.95 25.75 13.27
C ASP A 204 13.48 25.82 11.82
N GLY A 205 13.15 24.83 10.98
CA GLY A 205 13.66 24.73 9.59
C GLY A 205 15.15 24.42 9.46
N ARG A 206 15.85 24.18 10.58
CA ARG A 206 17.29 23.88 10.66
C ARG A 206 17.58 22.50 11.27
N GLY A 207 16.54 21.68 11.34
CA GLY A 207 16.59 20.27 11.78
C GLY A 207 16.15 20.07 13.23
N GLY A 208 15.85 21.13 13.98
CA GLY A 208 15.20 21.04 15.28
C GLY A 208 13.69 21.00 15.15
N SER A 209 13.06 20.18 16.00
CA SER A 209 11.61 20.13 16.11
C SER A 209 11.17 19.70 17.51
N THR A 210 9.95 20.11 17.86
CA THR A 210 9.27 19.73 19.10
C THR A 210 7.80 19.47 18.83
N GLN A 211 7.13 18.75 19.73
CA GLN A 211 5.75 18.33 19.55
C GLN A 211 4.97 18.46 20.85
N GLY A 212 3.68 18.77 20.73
CA GLY A 212 2.75 18.86 21.85
C GLY A 212 1.37 18.38 21.44
N THR A 213 0.55 18.05 22.43
CA THR A 213 -0.79 17.51 22.19
C THR A 213 -1.83 18.10 23.14
N VAL A 214 -3.08 18.10 22.69
CA VAL A 214 -4.25 18.40 23.51
C VAL A 214 -5.38 17.43 23.15
N SER A 215 -6.08 16.91 24.15
CA SER A 215 -7.22 16.01 23.96
C SER A 215 -8.54 16.79 23.94
N VAL A 216 -9.42 16.45 23.01
CA VAL A 216 -10.77 17.00 22.86
C VAL A 216 -11.75 15.85 22.72
N ASN A 217 -12.75 15.80 23.60
CA ASN A 217 -13.84 14.84 23.50
C ASN A 217 -14.91 15.37 22.54
N VAL A 218 -15.22 14.62 21.49
CA VAL A 218 -16.31 14.93 20.58
C VAL A 218 -17.49 14.02 20.92
N VAL A 219 -18.65 14.62 21.12
CA VAL A 219 -19.91 13.94 21.46
C VAL A 219 -20.70 13.69 20.17
N ASN A 220 -21.12 12.45 19.95
CA ASN A 220 -22.02 12.10 18.85
C ASN A 220 -23.41 12.70 19.12
N VAL A 221 -23.97 13.38 18.12
CA VAL A 221 -25.32 13.91 18.15
C VAL A 221 -26.15 13.14 17.11
N PRO A 222 -26.96 12.15 17.52
CA PRO A 222 -27.71 11.30 16.58
C PRO A 222 -28.58 12.03 15.55
N ALA A 223 -29.01 13.27 15.85
CA ALA A 223 -29.76 14.11 14.93
C ALA A 223 -28.93 14.63 13.73
N LEU A 224 -27.61 14.50 13.77
CA LEU A 224 -26.67 14.93 12.72
C LEU A 224 -26.15 13.78 11.85
N ASN A 225 -26.61 12.54 12.09
CA ASN A 225 -26.28 11.36 11.29
C ASN A 225 -26.49 11.62 9.79
N GLN A 226 -25.49 11.26 9.00
CA GLN A 226 -25.48 11.35 7.55
C GLN A 226 -25.76 9.98 6.97
N LYS A 227 -26.76 9.88 6.09
CA LYS A 227 -27.09 8.60 5.46
C LYS A 227 -25.89 7.99 4.71
N PRO A 228 -25.82 6.66 4.59
CA PRO A 228 -24.80 6.02 3.78
C PRO A 228 -24.97 6.40 2.31
N SER A 229 -23.87 6.34 1.57
CA SER A 229 -23.87 6.52 0.12
C SER A 229 -23.44 5.24 -0.58
N VAL A 230 -24.14 4.93 -1.68
CA VAL A 230 -23.85 3.78 -2.54
C VAL A 230 -23.34 4.31 -3.88
N ASP A 231 -22.13 3.90 -4.28
CA ASP A 231 -21.47 4.48 -5.46
C ASP A 231 -22.16 4.08 -6.76
N ALA A 232 -22.25 2.78 -7.03
CA ALA A 232 -22.90 2.22 -8.21
C ALA A 232 -23.32 0.77 -7.96
N LEU A 233 -24.36 0.34 -8.67
CA LEU A 233 -24.75 -1.05 -8.84
C LEU A 233 -24.77 -1.33 -10.34
N GLU A 234 -23.98 -2.29 -10.80
CA GLU A 234 -23.85 -2.60 -12.22
C GLU A 234 -25.09 -3.31 -12.77
N GLU A 235 -25.54 -2.91 -13.96
CA GLU A 235 -26.58 -3.62 -14.70
C GLU A 235 -25.95 -4.79 -15.46
N PRO A 236 -26.36 -6.04 -15.20
CA PRO A 236 -25.77 -7.19 -15.88
C PRO A 236 -26.29 -7.30 -17.32
N GLU A 237 -25.53 -7.98 -18.17
CA GLU A 237 -26.07 -8.53 -19.41
C GLU A 237 -27.23 -9.50 -19.12
N ALA A 238 -28.02 -9.81 -20.16
CA ALA A 238 -29.13 -10.75 -20.02
C ALA A 238 -28.65 -12.09 -19.45
N LEU A 239 -29.25 -12.48 -18.32
CA LEU A 239 -28.95 -13.71 -17.60
C LEU A 239 -29.77 -14.88 -18.13
N VAL A 240 -29.40 -16.09 -17.72
CA VAL A 240 -30.11 -17.33 -18.07
C VAL A 240 -30.69 -17.93 -16.80
N ALA A 241 -31.94 -18.41 -16.87
CA ALA A 241 -32.65 -18.94 -15.71
C ALA A 241 -31.82 -20.03 -15.00
N GLY A 242 -31.67 -19.95 -13.67
CA GLY A 242 -30.93 -20.93 -12.87
C GLY A 242 -29.40 -20.74 -12.83
N ARG A 243 -28.81 -19.93 -13.72
CA ARG A 243 -27.38 -19.59 -13.66
C ARG A 243 -27.15 -18.52 -12.59
N SER A 244 -26.22 -18.75 -11.66
CA SER A 244 -25.82 -17.75 -10.67
C SER A 244 -25.08 -16.58 -11.34
N HIS A 245 -25.38 -15.36 -10.88
CA HIS A 245 -24.65 -14.14 -11.24
C HIS A 245 -24.25 -13.36 -9.98
N PRO A 246 -22.97 -13.00 -9.81
CA PRO A 246 -22.53 -12.22 -8.67
C PRO A 246 -22.92 -10.74 -8.82
N PHE A 247 -23.59 -10.19 -7.82
CA PHE A 247 -23.75 -8.76 -7.67
C PHE A 247 -22.81 -8.25 -6.57
N PHE A 248 -22.25 -7.07 -6.78
CA PHE A 248 -21.40 -6.39 -5.81
C PHE A 248 -21.81 -4.92 -5.68
N VAL A 249 -21.62 -4.36 -4.49
CA VAL A 249 -21.84 -2.95 -4.22
C VAL A 249 -20.68 -2.39 -3.41
N SER A 250 -20.30 -1.15 -3.68
CA SER A 250 -19.44 -0.36 -2.81
C SER A 250 -20.27 0.73 -2.15
N ALA A 251 -20.16 0.82 -0.83
CA ALA A 251 -20.86 1.82 -0.04
C ALA A 251 -19.92 2.38 1.03
N ARG A 252 -20.17 3.62 1.42
CA ARG A 252 -19.44 4.32 2.49
C ARG A 252 -20.42 5.08 3.36
N ASP A 253 -20.03 5.21 4.62
CA ASP A 253 -20.69 6.06 5.58
C ASP A 253 -19.82 7.28 5.90
N PRO A 254 -20.33 8.53 5.78
CA PRO A 254 -19.56 9.72 6.10
C PRO A 254 -19.12 9.83 7.58
N ASP A 255 -19.90 9.27 8.51
CA ASP A 255 -19.69 9.37 9.96
C ASP A 255 -18.89 8.18 10.51
N GLY A 256 -18.65 7.19 9.64
CA GLY A 256 -17.93 5.96 9.95
C GLY A 256 -18.79 4.91 10.64
N ASP A 257 -20.12 4.98 10.46
CA ASP A 257 -21.03 3.96 10.97
C ASP A 257 -20.83 2.60 10.29
N PRO A 258 -20.97 1.48 11.04
CA PRO A 258 -20.98 0.15 10.45
C PRO A 258 -22.17 -0.04 9.51
N LEU A 259 -21.91 -0.51 8.29
CA LEU A 259 -22.95 -0.73 7.29
C LEU A 259 -23.51 -2.15 7.31
N THR A 260 -24.82 -2.24 7.08
CA THR A 260 -25.57 -3.49 6.86
C THR A 260 -26.18 -3.50 5.47
N TYR A 261 -26.34 -4.69 4.88
CA TYR A 261 -26.81 -4.87 3.49
C TYR A 261 -28.07 -5.73 3.46
N SER A 262 -28.92 -5.50 2.46
CA SER A 262 -30.10 -6.33 2.19
C SER A 262 -30.35 -6.40 0.69
N TRP A 263 -30.14 -7.58 0.10
CA TRP A 263 -30.42 -7.87 -1.30
C TRP A 263 -31.83 -8.45 -1.46
N THR A 264 -32.63 -7.83 -2.34
CA THR A 264 -34.00 -8.25 -2.63
C THR A 264 -34.31 -8.14 -4.12
N THR A 265 -35.43 -8.71 -4.55
CA THR A 265 -35.94 -8.59 -5.91
C THR A 265 -37.36 -8.04 -5.94
N GLU A 266 -37.71 -7.42 -7.07
CA GLU A 266 -39.10 -7.11 -7.44
C GLU A 266 -39.47 -7.92 -8.70
N PRO A 267 -40.56 -8.71 -8.68
CA PRO A 267 -41.38 -9.03 -7.51
C PRO A 267 -40.62 -9.80 -6.42
N PRO A 268 -41.04 -9.71 -5.14
CA PRO A 268 -40.38 -10.41 -4.04
C PRO A 268 -40.32 -11.92 -4.26
N GLY A 269 -39.18 -12.52 -3.93
CA GLY A 269 -38.99 -13.98 -4.05
C GLY A 269 -38.71 -14.46 -5.48
N ALA A 270 -38.53 -13.54 -6.44
CA ALA A 270 -38.03 -13.88 -7.77
C ALA A 270 -36.54 -14.27 -7.67
N GLY A 271 -36.26 -15.52 -7.30
CA GLY A 271 -34.91 -16.05 -7.13
C GLY A 271 -34.38 -16.05 -5.70
N VAL A 272 -33.12 -16.42 -5.57
CA VAL A 272 -32.42 -16.64 -4.29
C VAL A 272 -31.06 -15.95 -4.33
N PHE A 273 -30.75 -15.25 -3.24
CA PHE A 273 -29.42 -14.70 -2.96
C PHE A 273 -28.65 -15.63 -2.03
N SER A 274 -27.36 -15.85 -2.30
CA SER A 274 -26.51 -16.70 -1.45
C SER A 274 -26.13 -16.04 -0.12
N HIS A 275 -25.88 -14.73 -0.14
CA HIS A 275 -25.42 -13.93 1.00
C HIS A 275 -26.13 -12.57 0.99
N PRO A 276 -27.46 -12.54 1.24
CA PRO A 276 -28.28 -11.33 1.07
C PRO A 276 -27.92 -10.19 2.02
N ASP A 277 -27.06 -10.43 3.01
CA ASP A 277 -26.63 -9.50 4.05
C ASP A 277 -25.19 -8.99 3.88
N GLN A 278 -24.53 -9.36 2.77
CA GLN A 278 -23.15 -8.99 2.47
C GLN A 278 -23.05 -7.95 1.34
N PRO A 279 -21.92 -7.20 1.22
CA PRO A 279 -21.70 -6.27 0.10
C PRO A 279 -21.61 -6.96 -1.27
N SER A 280 -21.44 -8.28 -1.30
CA SER A 280 -21.49 -9.09 -2.51
C SER A 280 -22.38 -10.31 -2.30
N SER A 281 -23.25 -10.61 -3.27
CA SER A 281 -24.15 -11.76 -3.21
C SER A 281 -24.37 -12.35 -4.59
N GLU A 282 -24.37 -13.67 -4.70
CA GLU A 282 -24.78 -14.33 -5.93
C GLU A 282 -26.29 -14.46 -5.97
N TRP A 283 -26.88 -14.05 -7.09
CA TRP A 283 -28.29 -14.22 -7.35
C TRP A 283 -28.54 -15.29 -8.40
N ARG A 284 -29.58 -16.09 -8.16
CA ARG A 284 -30.08 -17.12 -9.06
C ARG A 284 -31.58 -16.92 -9.21
N SER A 285 -32.09 -16.83 -10.43
CA SER A 285 -33.54 -16.81 -10.66
C SER A 285 -34.19 -18.16 -10.33
N GLY A 286 -35.51 -18.16 -10.19
CA GLY A 286 -36.32 -19.39 -10.24
C GLY A 286 -36.50 -19.91 -11.66
N GLU A 287 -37.40 -20.90 -11.79
CA GLU A 287 -37.79 -21.50 -13.07
C GLU A 287 -38.59 -20.53 -13.95
N LEU A 288 -38.34 -20.58 -15.27
CA LEU A 288 -39.00 -19.72 -16.26
C LEU A 288 -39.53 -20.52 -17.44
N SER A 289 -40.75 -20.22 -17.86
CA SER A 289 -41.35 -20.72 -19.11
C SER A 289 -41.17 -19.74 -20.28
N GLN A 290 -40.87 -18.47 -19.99
CA GLN A 290 -40.62 -17.41 -20.96
C GLN A 290 -39.66 -16.38 -20.35
N PRO A 291 -38.98 -15.55 -21.17
CA PRO A 291 -38.13 -14.47 -20.65
C PRO A 291 -38.88 -13.55 -19.68
N ALA A 292 -38.20 -13.09 -18.64
CA ALA A 292 -38.75 -12.23 -17.60
C ALA A 292 -37.78 -11.09 -17.24
N SER A 293 -38.33 -10.00 -16.72
CA SER A 293 -37.57 -8.87 -16.19
C SER A 293 -37.81 -8.77 -14.69
N TYR A 294 -36.73 -8.61 -13.93
CA TYR A 294 -36.75 -8.38 -12.49
C TYR A 294 -36.07 -7.07 -12.15
N THR A 295 -36.34 -6.52 -10.98
CA THR A 295 -35.52 -5.44 -10.42
C THR A 295 -34.76 -5.99 -9.23
N VAL A 296 -33.44 -6.08 -9.33
CA VAL A 296 -32.57 -6.37 -8.19
C VAL A 296 -32.38 -5.10 -7.39
N LYS A 297 -32.54 -5.17 -6.07
CA LYS A 297 -32.40 -4.05 -5.15
C LYS A 297 -31.36 -4.39 -4.08
N VAL A 298 -30.49 -3.44 -3.76
CA VAL A 298 -29.62 -3.49 -2.58
C VAL A 298 -29.94 -2.30 -1.69
N THR A 299 -30.28 -2.57 -0.45
CA THR A 299 -30.46 -1.55 0.59
C THR A 299 -29.25 -1.60 1.52
N VAL A 300 -28.59 -0.45 1.69
CA VAL A 300 -27.47 -0.26 2.62
C VAL A 300 -27.93 0.64 3.75
N SER A 301 -27.69 0.23 4.99
CA SER A 301 -28.16 0.93 6.19
C SER A 301 -27.04 1.09 7.21
N ASP A 302 -26.95 2.27 7.82
CA ASP A 302 -26.07 2.60 8.96
C ASP A 302 -26.73 2.25 10.32
N GLY A 303 -27.99 1.78 10.31
CA GLY A 303 -28.80 1.49 11.50
C GLY A 303 -29.81 2.58 11.86
N THR A 304 -29.62 3.80 11.36
CA THR A 304 -30.47 4.98 11.54
C THR A 304 -31.16 5.38 10.23
N SER A 305 -30.38 5.48 9.16
CA SER A 305 -30.75 5.84 7.80
C SER A 305 -30.37 4.75 6.81
N SER A 306 -30.96 4.76 5.62
CA SER A 306 -30.62 3.82 4.57
C SER A 306 -30.66 4.44 3.17
N GLU A 307 -29.88 3.86 2.26
CA GLU A 307 -29.91 4.15 0.84
C GLU A 307 -30.17 2.86 0.07
N THR A 308 -31.06 2.92 -0.93
CA THR A 308 -31.37 1.78 -1.79
C THR A 308 -30.99 2.08 -3.23
N ARG A 309 -30.31 1.13 -3.87
CA ARG A 309 -30.05 1.13 -5.31
C ARG A 309 -30.72 -0.05 -5.97
N SER A 310 -31.03 0.11 -7.25
CA SER A 310 -31.78 -0.90 -8.00
C SER A 310 -31.34 -0.94 -9.45
N VAL A 311 -31.34 -2.14 -10.03
CA VAL A 311 -31.01 -2.38 -11.44
C VAL A 311 -32.02 -3.33 -12.07
N PRO A 312 -32.46 -3.09 -13.32
CA PRO A 312 -33.24 -4.06 -14.06
C PRO A 312 -32.36 -5.24 -14.47
N VAL A 313 -32.90 -6.45 -14.38
CA VAL A 313 -32.22 -7.69 -14.74
C VAL A 313 -33.12 -8.47 -15.69
N GLN A 314 -32.66 -8.65 -16.92
CA GLN A 314 -33.34 -9.50 -17.90
C GLN A 314 -32.88 -10.95 -17.71
N VAL A 315 -33.83 -11.89 -17.67
CA VAL A 315 -33.55 -13.31 -17.57
C VAL A 315 -34.25 -14.06 -18.69
N GLY A 316 -33.47 -14.70 -19.55
CA GLY A 316 -33.94 -15.55 -20.61
C GLY A 316 -34.15 -17.00 -20.18
N VAL A 317 -34.94 -17.71 -20.98
CA VAL A 317 -35.03 -19.18 -20.90
C VAL A 317 -33.75 -19.81 -21.45
N PRO A 318 -33.27 -20.94 -20.87
CA PRO A 318 -32.09 -21.62 -21.37
C PRO A 318 -32.30 -22.14 -22.80
N SER A 319 -31.28 -21.98 -23.64
CA SER A 319 -31.19 -22.59 -24.97
C SER A 319 -30.53 -23.95 -24.89
N TYR A 320 -30.93 -24.88 -25.76
CA TYR A 320 -30.45 -26.25 -25.68
C TYR A 320 -28.95 -26.34 -25.92
N ALA A 321 -28.46 -25.81 -27.03
CA ALA A 321 -27.07 -25.99 -27.45
C ALA A 321 -26.08 -25.30 -26.49
N ARG A 322 -26.43 -24.11 -25.97
CA ARG A 322 -25.52 -23.31 -25.14
C ARG A 322 -25.60 -23.67 -23.66
N ASP A 323 -26.80 -23.93 -23.13
CA ASP A 323 -27.02 -23.97 -21.68
C ASP A 323 -27.34 -25.38 -21.17
N ILE A 324 -27.96 -26.23 -21.98
CA ILE A 324 -28.46 -27.55 -21.55
C ILE A 324 -27.54 -28.71 -21.99
N GLU A 325 -27.16 -28.75 -23.27
CA GLU A 325 -26.30 -29.81 -23.82
C GLU A 325 -24.94 -29.96 -23.11
N PRO A 326 -24.26 -28.87 -22.67
CA PRO A 326 -23.02 -28.99 -21.92
C PRO A 326 -23.18 -29.68 -20.55
N LEU A 327 -24.35 -29.58 -19.91
CA LEU A 327 -24.63 -30.27 -18.65
C LEU A 327 -24.57 -31.79 -18.84
N TRP A 328 -25.11 -32.28 -19.97
CA TRP A 328 -25.08 -33.71 -20.29
C TRP A 328 -23.68 -34.20 -20.62
N SER A 329 -22.97 -33.41 -21.42
CA SER A 329 -21.61 -33.73 -21.85
C SER A 329 -20.68 -33.90 -20.65
N SER A 330 -20.84 -33.06 -19.63
CA SER A 330 -19.98 -33.07 -18.44
C SER A 330 -20.37 -34.11 -17.38
N ARG A 331 -21.65 -34.48 -17.27
CA ARG A 331 -22.15 -35.29 -16.13
C ARG A 331 -22.79 -36.62 -16.49
N CYS A 332 -23.29 -36.78 -17.71
CA CYS A 332 -24.17 -37.89 -18.06
C CYS A 332 -23.65 -38.74 -19.22
N SER A 333 -22.85 -38.15 -20.11
CA SER A 333 -22.39 -38.79 -21.36
C SER A 333 -21.48 -40.00 -21.15
N SER A 334 -20.78 -40.10 -20.01
CA SER A 334 -19.90 -41.24 -19.70
C SER A 334 -20.68 -42.57 -19.62
N CYS A 335 -21.91 -42.53 -19.10
CA CYS A 335 -22.80 -43.69 -19.00
C CYS A 335 -23.88 -43.71 -20.11
N HIS A 336 -24.29 -42.54 -20.61
CA HIS A 336 -25.31 -42.38 -21.64
C HIS A 336 -24.68 -41.96 -22.98
N ASN A 337 -24.02 -42.90 -23.66
CA ASN A 337 -23.38 -42.72 -24.96
C ASN A 337 -24.01 -43.64 -26.03
N GLU A 338 -23.32 -43.85 -27.16
CA GLU A 338 -23.78 -44.73 -28.25
C GLU A 338 -24.07 -46.18 -27.78
N ASN A 339 -23.40 -46.62 -26.72
CA ASN A 339 -23.56 -47.95 -26.12
C ASN A 339 -24.31 -47.90 -24.78
N GLY A 340 -24.94 -46.76 -24.46
CA GLY A 340 -25.60 -46.50 -23.19
C GLY A 340 -26.80 -47.40 -22.91
N LEU A 341 -27.02 -47.70 -21.63
CA LEU A 341 -28.18 -48.47 -21.16
C LEU A 341 -29.49 -47.76 -21.54
N GLU A 342 -30.54 -48.54 -21.80
CA GLU A 342 -31.88 -48.04 -22.11
C GLU A 342 -31.95 -47.12 -23.34
N GLY A 343 -30.99 -47.18 -24.28
CA GLY A 343 -31.05 -46.46 -25.56
C GLY A 343 -31.07 -44.93 -25.43
N LEU A 344 -30.47 -44.39 -24.35
CA LEU A 344 -30.28 -42.95 -24.15
C LEU A 344 -28.85 -42.55 -24.54
N ASN A 345 -28.74 -41.72 -25.58
CA ASN A 345 -27.46 -41.17 -26.06
C ASN A 345 -27.42 -39.66 -25.81
N LEU A 346 -26.56 -39.23 -24.90
CA LEU A 346 -26.37 -37.84 -24.49
C LEU A 346 -25.08 -37.22 -25.06
N LEU A 347 -24.50 -37.82 -26.11
CA LEU A 347 -23.42 -37.19 -26.87
C LEU A 347 -23.92 -35.98 -27.66
N VAL A 348 -23.02 -35.03 -27.87
CA VAL A 348 -23.27 -33.79 -28.61
C VAL A 348 -23.91 -34.08 -29.97
N GLY A 349 -24.99 -33.37 -30.30
CA GLY A 349 -25.75 -33.51 -31.55
C GLY A 349 -26.64 -34.76 -31.65
N LYS A 350 -26.68 -35.61 -30.62
CA LYS A 350 -27.61 -36.77 -30.50
C LYS A 350 -28.54 -36.65 -29.30
N SER A 351 -28.09 -35.93 -28.29
CA SER A 351 -28.70 -35.69 -26.99
C SER A 351 -30.15 -35.21 -27.08
N HIS A 352 -30.47 -34.20 -27.90
CA HIS A 352 -31.83 -33.64 -27.97
C HIS A 352 -32.86 -34.67 -28.43
N ALA A 353 -32.66 -35.23 -29.62
CA ALA A 353 -33.55 -36.23 -30.21
C ALA A 353 -33.69 -37.46 -29.29
N SER A 354 -32.61 -37.86 -28.62
CA SER A 354 -32.65 -38.94 -27.65
C SER A 354 -33.47 -38.58 -26.40
N LEU A 355 -33.44 -37.33 -25.93
CA LEU A 355 -34.27 -36.87 -24.81
C LEU A 355 -35.76 -36.72 -25.17
N MET A 356 -36.09 -36.47 -26.44
CA MET A 356 -37.48 -36.42 -26.90
C MET A 356 -38.10 -37.81 -27.11
N ALA A 357 -37.29 -38.84 -27.25
CA ALA A 357 -37.75 -40.22 -27.41
C ALA A 357 -38.40 -40.76 -26.11
N SER A 358 -39.25 -41.78 -26.27
CA SER A 358 -39.82 -42.52 -25.13
C SER A 358 -38.75 -43.20 -24.30
N GLY A 359 -38.95 -43.18 -22.98
CA GLY A 359 -38.15 -44.02 -22.09
C GLY A 359 -38.39 -45.50 -22.37
N VAL A 360 -37.45 -46.35 -21.98
CA VAL A 360 -37.56 -47.81 -22.07
C VAL A 360 -37.24 -48.40 -20.71
N GLY A 361 -37.93 -49.47 -20.32
CA GLY A 361 -37.74 -50.16 -19.03
C GLY A 361 -38.93 -50.04 -18.08
N ALA A 362 -38.84 -50.71 -16.93
CA ALA A 362 -39.94 -50.88 -15.96
C ALA A 362 -40.44 -49.58 -15.33
N CYS A 363 -39.62 -48.52 -15.36
CA CYS A 363 -39.96 -47.19 -14.85
C CYS A 363 -40.40 -46.20 -15.94
N ALA A 364 -40.50 -46.62 -17.21
CA ALA A 364 -40.81 -45.73 -18.32
C ALA A 364 -42.27 -45.87 -18.76
N SER A 365 -43.10 -44.93 -18.32
CA SER A 365 -44.47 -44.73 -18.84
C SER A 365 -44.59 -43.33 -19.47
N GLY A 366 -43.84 -43.07 -20.55
CA GLY A 366 -43.89 -41.78 -21.26
C GLY A 366 -42.59 -41.33 -21.92
N PRO A 367 -42.58 -40.12 -22.51
CA PRO A 367 -41.39 -39.50 -23.07
C PRO A 367 -40.36 -39.16 -21.98
N ARG A 368 -39.06 -39.19 -22.32
CA ARG A 368 -38.00 -38.85 -21.37
C ARG A 368 -38.10 -37.38 -20.94
N VAL A 369 -38.41 -36.51 -21.89
CA VAL A 369 -38.81 -35.12 -21.67
C VAL A 369 -40.21 -34.88 -22.22
N SER A 370 -41.07 -34.28 -21.41
CA SER A 370 -42.40 -33.81 -21.81
C SER A 370 -42.35 -32.29 -21.97
N PRO A 371 -42.30 -31.74 -23.19
CA PRO A 371 -42.31 -30.30 -23.43
C PRO A 371 -43.42 -29.59 -22.66
N GLY A 372 -43.08 -28.52 -21.95
CA GLY A 372 -43.97 -27.71 -21.11
C GLY A 372 -44.31 -28.33 -19.75
N ARG A 373 -43.89 -29.57 -19.46
CA ARG A 373 -44.31 -30.32 -18.26
C ARG A 373 -43.09 -30.98 -17.58
N PRO A 374 -42.28 -30.20 -16.83
CA PRO A 374 -41.10 -30.72 -16.14
C PRO A 374 -41.44 -31.85 -15.17
N GLU A 375 -42.53 -31.74 -14.39
CA GLU A 375 -42.92 -32.76 -13.40
C GLU A 375 -43.31 -34.11 -14.02
N GLU A 376 -43.75 -34.10 -15.28
CA GLU A 376 -44.11 -35.32 -15.99
C GLU A 376 -42.93 -35.92 -16.77
N SER A 377 -41.84 -35.16 -16.89
CA SER A 377 -40.64 -35.58 -17.59
C SER A 377 -39.91 -36.64 -16.77
N LEU A 378 -39.69 -37.82 -17.34
CA LEU A 378 -38.92 -38.89 -16.68
C LEU A 378 -37.51 -38.41 -16.31
N LEU A 379 -36.90 -37.56 -17.14
CA LEU A 379 -35.60 -36.94 -16.86
C LEU A 379 -35.61 -36.24 -15.50
N VAL A 380 -36.56 -35.32 -15.29
CA VAL A 380 -36.67 -34.52 -14.06
C VAL A 380 -36.87 -35.44 -12.85
N ARG A 381 -37.83 -36.37 -12.93
CA ARG A 381 -38.09 -37.33 -11.84
C ARG A 381 -36.87 -38.19 -11.47
N ARG A 382 -36.06 -38.58 -12.47
CA ARG A 382 -34.83 -39.37 -12.24
C ARG A 382 -33.72 -38.56 -11.61
N ILE A 383 -33.58 -37.28 -11.94
CA ILE A 383 -32.53 -36.42 -11.36
C ILE A 383 -32.94 -35.78 -10.03
N SER A 384 -34.23 -35.56 -9.80
CA SER A 384 -34.79 -35.12 -8.50
C SER A 384 -34.92 -36.27 -7.50
N GLY A 385 -34.98 -37.53 -7.96
CA GLY A 385 -35.13 -38.71 -7.10
C GLY A 385 -36.57 -38.94 -6.65
N GLU A 386 -37.54 -38.30 -7.31
CA GLU A 386 -38.94 -38.26 -6.88
C GLU A 386 -39.74 -39.53 -7.22
N GLU A 387 -39.26 -40.44 -8.09
CA GLU A 387 -39.90 -41.76 -8.30
C GLU A 387 -39.11 -42.74 -9.21
N CYS A 388 -39.35 -44.04 -8.99
CA CYS A 388 -38.91 -45.24 -9.74
C CYS A 388 -37.46 -45.29 -10.25
N GLY A 389 -36.65 -46.16 -9.63
CA GLY A 389 -35.27 -46.46 -10.02
C GLY A 389 -34.24 -45.66 -9.21
N THR A 390 -32.95 -45.85 -9.52
CA THR A 390 -31.86 -45.11 -8.86
C THR A 390 -31.85 -43.66 -9.34
N ARG A 391 -31.72 -42.72 -8.39
CA ARG A 391 -31.54 -41.29 -8.66
C ARG A 391 -30.25 -41.06 -9.45
N MET A 392 -30.35 -40.23 -10.48
CA MET A 392 -29.22 -39.84 -11.33
C MET A 392 -28.65 -38.48 -10.89
N PRO A 393 -27.34 -38.24 -11.04
CA PRO A 393 -26.33 -39.13 -11.62
C PRO A 393 -25.96 -40.32 -10.73
N MET A 394 -25.77 -41.49 -11.33
CA MET A 394 -25.35 -42.70 -10.59
C MET A 394 -23.97 -42.48 -9.97
N GLY A 395 -23.83 -42.78 -8.68
CA GLY A 395 -22.59 -42.55 -7.91
C GLY A 395 -22.45 -41.14 -7.34
N ASN A 396 -23.36 -40.21 -7.67
CA ASN A 396 -23.46 -38.89 -7.03
C ASN A 396 -24.92 -38.41 -7.04
N SER A 397 -25.79 -39.10 -6.31
CA SER A 397 -27.24 -38.88 -6.33
C SER A 397 -27.66 -37.48 -5.91
N ASP A 398 -26.86 -36.81 -5.08
CA ASP A 398 -27.22 -35.52 -4.46
C ASP A 398 -26.62 -34.33 -5.25
N TYR A 399 -26.07 -34.60 -6.44
CA TYR A 399 -25.45 -33.60 -7.29
C TYR A 399 -26.37 -32.42 -7.57
N PHE A 400 -27.62 -32.66 -7.97
CA PHE A 400 -28.56 -31.59 -8.28
C PHE A 400 -29.11 -30.87 -7.03
N ASP A 401 -29.04 -31.48 -5.85
CA ASP A 401 -29.32 -30.78 -4.58
C ASP A 401 -28.21 -29.79 -4.25
N SER A 402 -26.97 -30.18 -4.56
CA SER A 402 -25.78 -29.33 -4.40
C SER A 402 -25.65 -28.30 -5.53
N ASN A 403 -26.30 -28.52 -6.68
CA ASN A 403 -26.28 -27.66 -7.87
C ASN A 403 -27.71 -27.33 -8.33
N PRO A 404 -28.54 -26.69 -7.48
CA PRO A 404 -29.96 -26.47 -7.78
C PRO A 404 -30.18 -25.59 -9.01
N GLY A 405 -29.22 -24.73 -9.35
CA GLY A 405 -29.26 -23.90 -10.56
C GLY A 405 -29.22 -24.69 -11.87
N GLU A 406 -28.52 -25.82 -11.91
CA GLU A 406 -28.52 -26.70 -13.10
C GLU A 406 -29.87 -27.41 -13.27
N LEU A 407 -30.50 -27.81 -12.17
CA LEU A 407 -31.85 -28.36 -12.20
C LEU A 407 -32.87 -27.30 -12.66
N THR A 408 -32.76 -26.07 -12.17
CA THR A 408 -33.59 -24.93 -12.62
C THR A 408 -33.40 -24.65 -14.11
N GLN A 409 -32.18 -24.74 -14.64
CA GLN A 409 -31.92 -24.60 -16.09
C GLN A 409 -32.68 -25.68 -16.88
N ILE A 410 -32.51 -26.95 -16.52
CA ILE A 410 -33.17 -28.08 -17.19
C ILE A 410 -34.70 -27.90 -17.15
N ARG A 411 -35.25 -27.61 -15.97
CA ARG A 411 -36.70 -27.44 -15.80
C ARG A 411 -37.24 -26.23 -16.57
N SER A 412 -36.50 -25.12 -16.61
CA SER A 412 -36.88 -23.94 -17.39
C SER A 412 -36.87 -24.21 -18.90
N TRP A 413 -35.87 -24.92 -19.42
CA TRP A 413 -35.84 -25.34 -20.82
C TRP A 413 -37.04 -26.23 -21.17
N ILE A 414 -37.39 -27.18 -20.30
CA ILE A 414 -38.56 -28.03 -20.50
C ILE A 414 -39.84 -27.19 -20.47
N LEU A 415 -40.01 -26.32 -19.48
CA LEU A 415 -41.16 -25.40 -19.35
C LEU A 415 -41.33 -24.52 -20.59
N ALA A 416 -40.23 -24.07 -21.20
CA ALA A 416 -40.20 -23.28 -22.42
C ALA A 416 -40.44 -24.11 -23.71
N GLY A 417 -40.77 -25.40 -23.59
CA GLY A 417 -41.14 -26.27 -24.71
C GLY A 417 -40.01 -27.17 -25.22
N ALA A 418 -38.88 -27.26 -24.50
CA ALA A 418 -37.76 -28.15 -24.81
C ALA A 418 -37.22 -28.02 -26.25
N LEU A 419 -37.11 -26.78 -26.74
CA LEU A 419 -36.66 -26.47 -28.11
C LEU A 419 -35.21 -26.90 -28.34
N ASP A 420 -34.87 -27.28 -29.57
CA ASP A 420 -33.48 -27.56 -30.02
C ASP A 420 -32.90 -26.29 -30.67
N ASN A 421 -32.39 -25.37 -29.85
CA ASN A 421 -32.02 -24.02 -30.26
C ASN A 421 -30.66 -23.54 -29.73
#